data_AF-A0A957WKK6-F1
#
_entry.id   AF-A0A957WKK6-F1
#
_cell.length_a   1.000
_cell.length_b   1.000
_cell.length_c   1.000
_cell.angle_alpha   90.00
_cell.angle_beta   90.00
_cell.angle_gamma   90.00
#
_symmetry.space_group_name_H-M   'P 1'
#
loop_
_entity.id
_entity.type
_entity.pdbx_description
1 polymer ?
#
loop_
_entity_poly.entity_id
_entity_poly.type
_entity_poly.pdbx_seq_one_letter_code
_entity_poly.pdbx_strand_id
1 'polypeptide(L)' 'MICNAFARQMAGYGLTTARILYRLPDHPGLLQEFIWQTHDL' A
#
# COMPACT_ATOMS: atom_id res chain seq x y z
N MET A 1 0.88 20.69 -13.29
CA MET A 1 0.89 19.25 -13.59
C MET A 1 0.25 18.54 -12.41
N ILE A 2 -0.86 17.82 -12.61
CA ILE A 2 -1.56 17.14 -11.53
C ILE A 2 -0.97 15.72 -11.38
N CYS A 3 -0.69 15.27 -10.16
CA CYS A 3 -0.21 13.91 -9.90
C CYS A 3 -1.29 12.88 -10.26
N ASN A 4 -0.91 11.75 -10.87
CA ASN A 4 -1.85 10.71 -11.31
C ASN A 4 -2.72 10.20 -10.15
N ALA A 5 -2.15 10.05 -8.94
CA ALA A 5 -2.89 9.66 -7.75
C ALA A 5 -4.00 10.67 -7.38
N PHE A 6 -3.70 11.97 -7.47
CA PHE A 6 -4.69 13.01 -7.23
C PHE A 6 -5.79 13.02 -8.30
N ALA A 7 -5.43 12.75 -9.56
CA ALA A 7 -6.41 12.60 -10.64
C ALA A 7 -7.37 11.41 -10.39
N ARG A 8 -6.86 10.27 -9.90
CA ARG A 8 -7.69 9.13 -9.51
C ARG A 8 -8.60 9.45 -8.34
N GLN A 9 -8.09 10.15 -7.32
CA GLN A 9 -8.90 10.57 -6.18
C GLN A 9 -10.05 11.51 -6.60
N MET A 10 -9.81 12.45 -7.52
CA MET A 10 -10.86 13.30 -8.08
C MET A 10 -11.85 12.52 -8.96
N ALA A 11 -11.43 11.42 -9.57
CA ALA A 11 -12.28 10.54 -10.36
C ALA A 11 -13.12 9.57 -9.51
N GLY A 12 -13.09 9.70 -8.17
CA GLY A 12 -13.91 8.90 -7.26
C GLY A 12 -13.31 7.55 -6.86
N TYR A 13 -12.05 7.29 -7.22
CA TYR A 13 -11.34 6.09 -6.77
C TYR A 13 -11.09 6.16 -5.26
N GLY A 14 -11.39 5.07 -4.56
CA GLY A 14 -10.87 4.86 -3.21
C GLY A 14 -9.36 4.58 -3.24
N LEU A 15 -8.69 4.78 -2.10
CA LEU A 15 -7.32 4.30 -1.90
C LEU A 15 -7.35 3.16 -0.89
N THR A 16 -7.29 1.93 -1.39
CA THR A 16 -7.17 0.73 -0.56
C THR A 16 -5.71 0.56 -0.13
N THR A 17 -5.48 0.49 1.18
CA THR A 17 -4.14 0.30 1.77
C THR A 17 -4.14 -0.96 2.64
N ALA A 18 -3.18 -1.85 2.41
CA ALA A 18 -2.94 -3.03 3.22
C ALA A 18 -1.52 -2.99 3.80
N ARG A 19 -1.40 -3.40 5.08
CA ARG A 19 -0.12 -3.56 5.77
C ARG A 19 0.14 -5.04 5.96
N ILE A 20 1.28 -5.52 5.45
CA ILE A 20 1.68 -6.91 5.52
C ILE A 20 2.85 -6.99 6.48
N LEU A 21 2.64 -7.68 7.60
CA LEU A 21 3.70 -7.99 8.55
C LEU A 21 4.31 -9.33 8.19
N TYR A 22 5.61 -9.33 7.93
CA TYR A 22 6.35 -10.52 7.55
C TYR A 22 7.46 -10.80 8.56
N ARG A 23 7.45 -12.01 9.11
CA ARG A 23 8.52 -12.52 9.96
C ARG A 23 9.35 -13.48 9.13
N LEU A 24 10.64 -13.17 8.98
CA LEU A 24 11.52 -13.99 8.17
C LEU A 24 11.86 -15.29 8.94
N PRO A 25 11.65 -16.48 8.36
CA PRO A 25 11.89 -17.75 9.04
C PRO A 25 13.33 -17.91 9.54
N ASP A 26 14.31 -17.48 8.73
CA ASP A 26 15.74 -17.59 9.04
C ASP A 26 16.22 -16.52 10.04
N HIS A 27 15.45 -15.44 10.22
CA HIS A 27 15.76 -14.33 11.12
C HIS A 27 14.54 -13.98 11.99
N PRO A 28 14.23 -14.80 13.00
CA PRO A 28 12.99 -14.69 13.77
C PRO A 28 12.90 -13.39 14.60
N GLY A 29 14.00 -12.70 14.84
CA GLY A 29 14.03 -11.38 15.48
C GLY A 29 13.66 -10.21 14.56
N LEU A 30 13.66 -10.43 13.24
CA LEU A 30 13.32 -9.42 12.25
C LEU A 30 11.81 -9.45 11.95
N LEU A 31 11.15 -8.32 12.17
CA LEU A 31 9.78 -8.08 11.73
C LEU A 31 9.80 -6.97 10.67
N GLN A 32 9.33 -7.29 9.46
CA GLN A 32 9.28 -6.35 8.36
C GLN A 32 7.84 -5.97 8.05
N GLU A 33 7.59 -4.68 7.83
CA GLU A 33 6.30 -4.16 7.37
C GLU A 33 6.40 -3.81 5.88
N PHE A 34 5.48 -4.35 5.09
CA PHE A 34 5.28 -3.95 3.70
C PHE A 34 3.95 -3.22 3.55
N ILE A 35 3.97 -2.15 2.77
CA ILE A 35 2.76 -1.37 2.46
C ILE A 35 2.36 -1.68 1.03
N TRP A 36 1.15 -2.20 0.85
CA TRP A 36 0.52 -2.36 -0.45
C TRP A 36 -0.59 -1.32 -0.58
N GLN A 37 -0.61 -0.58 -1.69
CA GLN A 37 -1.62 0.43 -1.98
C GLN A 37 -2.14 0.24 -3.39
N THR A 38 -3.47 0.25 -3.54
CA THR A 38 -4.14 0.22 -4.82
C THR A 38 -5.33 1.16 -4.81
N HIS A 39 -5.63 1.73 -5.97
CA HIS A 39 -6.88 2.46 -6.15
C HIS A 39 -7.98 1.46 -6.53
N ASP A 40 -9.14 1.51 -5.88
CA ASP A 40 -10.31 0.69 -6.18
C ASP A 40 -11.25 1.43 -7.13
N LEU A 41 -11.18 1.08 -8.43
CA LEU A 41 -12.21 1.17 -9.48
C LEU A 41 -11.68 0.77 -10.88
#